data_AF-A0A9W6VZS8-F1
#
_entry.id   AF-A0A9W6VZS8-F1
#
_cell.length_a   1.000
_cell.length_b   1.000
_cell.length_c   1.000
_cell.angle_alpha   90.00
_cell.angle_beta   90.00
_cell.angle_gamma   90.00
#
_symmetry.space_group_name_H-M   'P 1'
#
loop_
_entity.id
_entity.type
_entity.pdbx_description
1 polymer ?
#
loop_
_entity_poly.entity_id
_entity_poly.type
_entity_poly.pdbx_seq_one_letter_code
_entity_poly.pdbx_strand_id
1 'polypeptide(L)'
;MVNAWADRTADRPVDEHTLFNGWPTGKGLAATVVHVLAEHGRLGYDVPIAEYWPEFGAHGKSGITLAHVLTRPECRSHRPA
;
A
#
# COMPACT_ATOMS: atom_id res chain seq x y z
N MET A 1 -4.51 -7.19 -34.44
CA MET A 1 -3.27 -7.10 -33.64
C MET A 1 -3.14 -5.65 -33.20
N VAL A 2 -3.09 -5.38 -31.90
CA VAL A 2 -3.00 -4.01 -31.37
C VAL A 2 -1.52 -3.76 -31.05
N ASN A 3 -0.85 -2.90 -31.82
CA ASN A 3 0.55 -2.57 -31.55
C ASN A 3 0.58 -1.49 -30.46
N ALA A 4 1.15 -1.84 -29.30
CA ALA A 4 1.36 -0.89 -28.22
C ALA A 4 2.73 -0.22 -28.41
N TRP A 5 2.76 1.11 -28.24
CA TRP A 5 3.98 1.91 -28.31
C TRP A 5 4.41 2.32 -26.91
N ALA A 6 5.65 2.02 -26.56
CA ALA A 6 6.26 2.39 -25.29
C ALA A 6 6.64 3.88 -25.27
N ASP A 7 7.02 4.41 -26.43
CA ASP A 7 7.21 5.84 -26.68
C ASP A 7 6.65 6.16 -28.06
N ARG A 8 5.59 6.98 -28.08
CA ARG A 8 4.88 7.36 -29.30
C ARG A 8 5.64 8.40 -30.13
N THR A 9 6.61 9.10 -29.52
CA THR A 9 7.43 10.12 -30.20
C THR A 9 8.74 9.55 -30.75
N ALA A 10 9.25 8.49 -30.12
CA ALA A 10 10.45 7.79 -30.53
C ALA A 10 10.18 6.50 -31.34
N ASP A 11 8.92 6.24 -31.72
CA ASP A 11 8.48 5.04 -32.45
C ASP A 11 9.03 3.75 -31.84
N ARG A 12 8.99 3.66 -30.50
CA ARG A 12 9.51 2.50 -29.77
C ARG A 12 8.38 1.53 -29.44
N PRO A 13 8.38 0.31 -30.00
CA PRO A 13 7.36 -0.67 -29.66
C PRO A 13 7.53 -1.16 -28.21
N VAL A 14 6.43 -1.64 -27.63
CA VAL A 14 6.46 -2.36 -26.34
C VAL A 14 7.11 -3.72 -26.55
N ASP A 15 8.05 -4.05 -25.67
CA ASP A 15 8.73 -5.34 -25.57
C ASP A 15 8.64 -5.88 -24.12
N GLU A 16 9.24 -7.05 -23.87
CA GLU A 16 9.29 -7.70 -22.55
C GLU A 16 10.03 -6.87 -21.48
N HIS A 17 10.79 -5.86 -21.89
CA HIS A 17 11.56 -4.99 -21.00
C HIS A 17 10.88 -3.64 -20.73
N THR A 18 9.76 -3.38 -21.40
CA THR A 18 9.03 -2.12 -21.26
C THR A 18 8.27 -2.10 -19.94
N LEU A 19 8.72 -1.26 -19.01
CA LEU A 19 8.08 -1.05 -17.72
C LEU A 19 6.88 -0.10 -17.85
N PHE A 20 5.76 -0.49 -17.26
CA PHE A 20 4.57 0.34 -17.11
C PHE A 20 4.40 0.75 -15.65
N ASN A 21 3.95 1.99 -15.42
CA ASN A 21 3.54 2.41 -14.09
C ASN A 21 2.27 1.63 -13.69
N GLY A 22 2.31 0.89 -12.59
CA GLY A 22 1.18 0.09 -12.10
C GLY A 22 0.21 0.85 -11.20
N TRP A 23 0.39 2.15 -10.95
CA TRP A 23 -0.38 2.97 -10.01
C TRP A 23 -0.73 2.24 -8.68
N PRO A 24 -2.00 2.05 -8.23
CA PRO A 24 -2.27 1.57 -6.86
C PRO A 24 -1.89 0.09 -6.66
N THR A 25 -1.50 -0.63 -7.71
CA THR A 25 -1.05 -2.03 -7.64
C THR A 25 0.09 -2.22 -6.64
N GLY A 26 0.92 -1.18 -6.42
CA GLY A 26 1.96 -1.19 -5.40
C GLY A 26 1.45 -1.41 -3.97
N LYS A 27 0.17 -1.11 -3.67
CA LYS A 27 -0.44 -1.35 -2.35
C LYS A 27 -0.54 -2.84 -2.02
N GLY A 28 -0.82 -3.69 -3.01
CA GLY A 28 -0.87 -5.14 -2.82
C GLY A 28 0.52 -5.71 -2.52
N LEU A 29 1.55 -5.22 -3.22
CA LEU A 29 2.94 -5.62 -2.95
C LEU A 29 3.39 -5.17 -1.56
N ALA A 30 3.06 -3.93 -1.16
CA ALA A 30 3.33 -3.43 0.18
C ALA A 30 2.64 -4.27 1.27
N ALA A 31 1.38 -4.65 1.07
CA ALA A 31 0.67 -5.54 1.99
C ALA A 31 1.33 -6.92 2.10
N THR A 32 1.84 -7.46 0.98
CA THR A 32 2.56 -8.74 0.98
C THR A 32 3.84 -8.67 1.81
N VAL A 33 4.63 -7.61 1.67
CA VAL A 33 5.83 -7.39 2.50
C VAL A 33 5.47 -7.31 3.99
N VAL A 34 4.37 -6.61 4.32
CA VAL A 34 3.89 -6.53 5.70
C VAL A 34 3.49 -7.92 6.23
N HIS A 35 2.81 -8.74 5.43
CA HIS A 35 2.45 -10.11 5.82
C HIS A 35 3.68 -10.98 6.11
N VAL A 36 4.71 -10.92 5.26
CA VAL A 36 5.97 -11.66 5.47
C VAL A 36 6.67 -11.21 6.75
N LEU A 37 6.74 -9.89 7.00
CA LEU A 37 7.34 -9.36 8.22
C LEU A 37 6.54 -9.75 9.49
N ALA A 38 5.22 -9.84 9.38
CA ALA A 38 4.38 -10.29 10.47
C ALA A 38 4.55 -11.79 10.76
N GLU A 39 4.69 -12.62 9.72
CA GLU A 39 5.00 -14.05 9.87
C GLU A 39 6.34 -14.26 10.59
N HIS A 40 7.35 -13.44 10.29
CA HIS A 40 8.63 -13.45 10.99
C HIS A 40 8.62 -12.82 12.39
N GLY A 41 7.45 -12.41 12.91
CA GLY A 41 7.31 -11.80 14.24
C GLY A 41 7.96 -10.42 14.36
N ARG A 42 8.27 -9.76 13.23
CA ARG A 42 8.88 -8.42 13.20
C ARG A 42 7.82 -7.31 13.25
N LEU A 43 6.59 -7.63 12.86
CA LEU A 43 5.42 -6.77 12.92
C LEU A 43 4.25 -7.52 13.56
N GLY A 44 3.38 -6.81 14.27
CA GLY A 44 2.12 -7.34 14.78
C GLY A 44 0.93 -6.52 14.25
N TYR A 45 -0.17 -7.19 13.89
CA TYR A 45 -1.36 -6.51 13.36
C TYR A 45 -2.06 -5.63 14.39
N ASP A 46 -2.10 -6.09 15.65
CA ASP A 46 -2.72 -5.37 16.76
C ASP A 46 -1.75 -4.41 17.47
N VAL A 47 -0.50 -4.34 17.00
CA VAL A 47 0.50 -3.44 17.57
C VAL A 47 0.30 -2.03 17.03
N PRO A 48 0.25 -0.99 17.88
CA PRO A 48 0.25 0.40 17.45
C PRO A 48 1.48 0.73 16.60
N ILE A 49 1.28 1.40 15.47
CA ILE A 49 2.40 1.78 14.58
C ILE A 49 3.40 2.67 15.30
N ALA A 50 2.94 3.44 16.29
CA ALA A 50 3.79 4.28 17.12
C ALA A 50 4.89 3.50 17.88
N GLU A 51 4.75 2.18 18.08
CA GLU A 51 5.81 1.35 18.66
C GLU A 51 6.98 1.13 17.68
N TYR A 52 6.70 1.07 16.38
CA TYR A 52 7.71 0.93 15.33
C TYR A 52 8.21 2.29 14.82
N TRP A 53 7.33 3.30 14.83
CA TRP A 53 7.57 4.64 14.33
C TRP A 53 6.95 5.69 15.27
N PRO A 54 7.69 6.13 16.32
CA PRO A 54 7.15 7.00 17.37
C PRO A 54 6.52 8.30 16.86
N GLU A 55 7.10 8.92 15.84
CA GLU A 55 6.63 10.18 15.25
C GLU A 55 5.26 10.01 14.56
N PHE A 56 4.92 8.79 14.13
CA PHE A 56 3.59 8.48 13.59
C PHE A 56 2.49 8.74 14.64
N GLY A 57 2.80 8.54 15.92
CA GLY A 57 1.87 8.72 17.04
C GLY A 57 1.47 10.18 17.31
N ALA A 58 2.11 11.16 16.66
CA ALA A 58 1.75 12.57 16.79
C ALA A 58 0.28 12.84 16.40
N HIS A 59 -0.28 13.95 16.92
CA HIS A 59 -1.66 14.36 16.65
C HIS A 59 -2.74 13.33 17.03
N GLY A 60 -2.51 12.56 18.10
CA GLY A 60 -3.50 11.60 18.63
C GLY A 60 -3.58 10.28 17.84
N LYS A 61 -2.59 9.98 17.00
CA LYS A 61 -2.53 8.75 16.18
C LYS A 61 -1.85 7.58 16.89
N SER A 62 -1.48 7.73 18.16
CA SER A 62 -0.75 6.71 18.93
C SER A 62 -1.48 5.38 19.06
N GLY A 63 -2.81 5.34 18.95
CA GLY A 63 -3.61 4.10 19.01
C GLY A 63 -3.87 3.43 17.66
N ILE A 64 -3.35 3.95 16.55
CA ILE A 64 -3.57 3.36 15.22
C ILE A 64 -2.67 2.12 15.07
N THR A 65 -3.28 0.95 14.98
CA THR A 65 -2.60 -0.33 14.74
C THR A 65 -2.27 -0.56 13.28
N LEU A 66 -1.39 -1.51 13.02
CA LEU A 66 -1.05 -1.95 11.67
C LEU A 66 -2.27 -2.49 10.91
N ALA A 67 -3.17 -3.19 11.59
CA ALA A 67 -4.44 -3.65 11.03
C ALA A 67 -5.28 -2.48 10.48
N HIS A 68 -5.42 -1.38 11.24
CA HIS A 68 -6.17 -0.20 10.79
C HIS A 68 -5.60 0.42 9.51
N VAL A 69 -4.28 0.36 9.30
CA VAL A 69 -3.65 0.89 8.08
C VAL A 69 -3.85 -0.01 6.88
N LEU A 70 -3.80 -1.33 7.08
CA LEU A 70 -3.98 -2.32 6.02
C LEU A 70 -5.43 -2.43 5.56
N THR A 71 -6.39 -2.36 6.49
CA THR A 71 -7.80 -2.56 6.17
C THR A 71 -8.52 -1.30 5.72
N ARG A 72 -7.87 -0.12 5.78
CA ARG A 72 -8.47 1.20 5.52
C ARG A 72 -9.93 1.20 6.02
N PRO A 73 -10.18 1.38 7.33
CA PRO A 73 -11.54 1.30 7.86
C PRO A 73 -12.43 2.16 6.96
N GLU A 74 -13.42 1.52 6.36
CA GLU A 74 -14.39 2.22 5.54
C GLU A 74 -14.84 3.47 6.30
N CYS A 75 -14.93 4.59 5.58
CA CYS A 75 -15.54 5.79 6.12
C CYS A 75 -16.94 5.38 6.61
N ARG A 76 -17.09 5.11 7.91
CA ARG A 76 -18.37 4.94 8.57
C ARG A 76 -19.02 6.32 8.48
N SER A 77 -19.74 6.58 7.40
CA SER A 77 -20.67 7.70 7.36
C SER A 77 -21.66 7.40 8.49
N HIS A 78 -21.49 8.10 9.60
CA HIS A 78 -22.43 8.11 10.69
C HIS A 78 -23.76 8.59 10.13
N ARG A 79 -24.68 7.67 9.84
CA ARG A 79 -26.08 7.98 9.58
C ARG A 79 -26.78 7.88 10.94
N PRO A 80 -27.26 8.99 11.52
CA PRO A 80 -28.13 8.89 12.68
C PRO A 80 -29.46 8.22 12.25
N ALA A 81 -30.09 7.58 13.23
CA ALA A 81 -31.32 6.78 13.13
C ALA A 81 -32.48 7.52 12.43
#